data_AF-A0A1U8KBE8-F1
#
_entry.id   AF-A0A1U8KBE8-F1
#
_cell.length_a   1.000
_cell.length_b   1.000
_cell.length_c   1.000
_cell.angle_alpha   90.00
_cell.angle_beta   90.00
_cell.angle_gamma   90.00
#
_symmetry.space_group_name_H-M   'P 1'
#
loop_
_entity.id
_entity.type
_entity.pdbx_description
1 polymer ?
#
loop_
_entity_poly.entity_id
_entity_poly.type
_entity_poly.pdbx_seq_one_letter_code
_entity_poly.pdbx_strand_id
1 'polypeptide(L)'
;MEYQNKRGGKVKLQSIVMPLSEFDHAEKGDALYAMELALSLEKLTSEKLFNLRNVAVRNHAVQLTDFIEGEFLAEQVEAIKKISEYVAQLRRVGKGHGVWHFDQMLLREGEEAIA
;
A
#
# COMPACT_ATOMS: atom_id res chain seq x y z
N MET A 1 1.45 15.56 4.92
CA MET A 1 2.22 16.83 4.88
C MET A 1 1.78 17.80 5.97
N GLU A 2 0.47 17.89 6.23
CA GLU A 2 -0.11 18.76 7.26
C GLU A 2 0.52 18.61 8.64
N TYR A 3 0.80 17.38 9.07
CA TYR A 3 1.46 17.11 10.34
C TYR A 3 2.82 17.83 10.48
N GLN A 4 3.61 17.90 9.40
CA GLN A 4 4.88 18.61 9.40
C GLN A 4 4.67 20.12 9.66
N ASN A 5 3.67 20.72 9.00
CA ASN A 5 3.31 22.12 9.22
C ASN A 5 2.77 22.35 10.65
N LYS A 6 1.95 21.41 11.16
CA LYS A 6 1.39 21.45 12.53
C LYS A 6 2.47 21.47 13.60
N ARG A 7 3.60 20.80 13.35
CA ARG A 7 4.78 20.78 14.25
C ARG A 7 5.74 21.94 14.04
N GLY A 8 5.43 22.89 13.14
CA GLY A 8 6.29 24.03 12.81
C GLY A 8 7.46 23.68 11.88
N GLY A 9 7.49 22.48 11.31
CA GLY A 9 8.47 22.07 10.32
C GLY A 9 8.16 22.65 8.93
N LYS A 10 9.14 22.58 8.03
CA LYS A 10 8.99 23.03 6.64
C LYS A 10 8.92 21.82 5.71
N VAL A 11 7.83 21.70 4.95
CA VAL A 11 7.68 20.67 3.92
C VAL A 11 8.66 20.95 2.78
N LYS A 12 9.44 19.92 2.39
CA LYS A 12 10.35 19.97 1.24
C LYS A 12 10.02 18.80 0.31
N LEU A 13 9.35 19.10 -0.80
CA LEU A 13 9.02 18.10 -1.81
C LEU A 13 10.27 17.67 -2.55
N GLN A 14 10.36 16.37 -2.88
CA GLN A 14 11.43 15.79 -3.68
C GLN A 14 10.86 15.34 -5.03
N SER A 15 11.74 15.09 -6.00
CA SER A 15 11.34 14.55 -7.31
C SER A 15 10.73 13.16 -7.18
N ILE A 16 9.66 12.91 -7.92
CA ILE A 16 9.10 11.57 -8.11
C ILE A 16 9.70 10.98 -9.39
N VAL A 17 10.25 9.78 -9.30
CA VAL A 17 10.80 9.08 -10.46
C VAL A 17 9.70 8.57 -11.37
N MET A 18 9.98 8.44 -12.67
CA MET A 18 9.03 7.91 -13.63
C MET A 18 8.62 6.48 -13.24
N PRO A 19 7.32 6.19 -13.06
CA PRO A 19 6.86 4.84 -12.75
C PRO A 19 6.92 3.95 -14.00
N LEU A 20 6.81 2.64 -13.79
CA LEU A 20 6.60 1.70 -14.88
C LEU A 20 5.22 1.92 -15.51
N SER A 21 5.14 1.81 -16.84
CA SER A 21 3.91 2.00 -17.61
C SER A 21 3.25 0.69 -18.05
N GLU A 22 4.01 -0.41 -18.06
CA GLU A 22 3.55 -1.71 -18.53
C GLU A 22 3.63 -2.73 -17.40
N PHE A 23 2.56 -3.53 -17.24
CA PHE A 23 2.43 -4.54 -16.19
C PHE A 23 2.07 -5.92 -16.74
N ASP A 24 2.24 -6.15 -18.05
CA ASP A 24 2.05 -7.47 -18.62
C ASP A 24 3.15 -8.43 -18.11
N HIS A 25 2.77 -9.68 -17.87
CA HIS A 25 3.68 -10.70 -17.38
C HIS A 25 3.27 -12.07 -17.92
N ALA A 26 4.06 -12.64 -18.83
CA ALA A 26 3.73 -13.88 -19.54
C ALA A 26 3.32 -15.04 -18.61
N GLU A 27 4.07 -15.27 -17.53
CA GLU A 27 3.80 -16.40 -16.62
C GLU A 27 2.67 -16.16 -15.62
N LYS A 28 2.57 -14.97 -15.03
CA LYS A 28 1.60 -14.66 -13.96
C LYS A 28 0.30 -14.06 -14.48
N GLY A 29 0.33 -13.42 -15.64
CA GLY A 29 -0.72 -12.51 -16.09
C GLY A 29 -0.56 -11.15 -15.42
N ASP A 30 -1.17 -10.15 -16.03
CA ASP A 30 -1.19 -8.75 -15.59
C ASP A 30 -1.75 -8.57 -14.17
N ALA A 31 -2.93 -9.12 -13.88
CA ALA A 31 -3.63 -8.90 -12.61
C ALA A 31 -2.86 -9.46 -11.41
N LEU A 32 -2.37 -10.70 -11.52
CA LEU A 32 -1.59 -11.33 -10.44
C LEU A 32 -0.24 -10.63 -10.26
N TYR A 33 0.43 -10.27 -11.36
CA TYR A 33 1.69 -9.55 -11.28
C TYR A 33 1.51 -8.17 -10.63
N ALA A 34 0.49 -7.41 -11.03
CA ALA A 34 0.17 -6.11 -10.46
C ALA A 34 -0.15 -6.19 -8.95
N MET A 35 -0.95 -7.18 -8.52
CA MET A 35 -1.27 -7.35 -7.10
C MET A 35 -0.06 -7.79 -6.26
N GLU A 36 0.83 -8.62 -6.81
CA GLU A 36 2.08 -8.98 -6.13
C GLU A 36 3.06 -7.79 -6.04
N LEU A 37 3.09 -6.94 -7.06
CA LEU A 37 3.85 -5.69 -7.05
C LEU A 37 3.27 -4.72 -6.01
N ALA A 38 1.95 -4.54 -5.97
CA ALA A 38 1.27 -3.72 -4.97
C ALA A 38 1.56 -4.21 -3.55
N LEU A 39 1.49 -5.53 -3.31
CA LEU A 39 1.84 -6.11 -2.01
C LEU A 39 3.30 -5.82 -1.62
N SER A 40 4.22 -5.89 -2.58
CA SER A 40 5.63 -5.56 -2.38
C SER A 40 5.82 -4.09 -2.02
N LEU A 41 5.09 -3.19 -2.69
CA LEU A 41 5.09 -1.76 -2.40
C LEU A 41 4.52 -1.45 -1.02
N GLU A 42 3.41 -2.08 -0.61
CA GLU A 42 2.85 -1.88 0.74
C GLU A 42 3.80 -2.39 1.84
N LYS A 43 4.49 -3.51 1.61
CA LYS A 43 5.52 -3.98 2.54
C LYS A 43 6.70 -3.01 2.63
N LEU A 44 7.13 -2.44 1.50
CA LEU A 44 8.18 -1.44 1.46
C LEU A 44 7.76 -0.15 2.20
N THR A 45 6.54 0.32 1.99
CA THR A 45 5.98 1.48 2.70
C THR A 45 5.95 1.22 4.21
N SER A 46 5.51 0.04 4.64
CA SER A 46 5.55 -0.37 6.05
C SER A 46 6.96 -0.30 6.63
N GLU A 47 7.96 -0.83 5.93
CA GLU A 47 9.37 -0.72 6.34
C GLU A 47 9.82 0.75 6.46
N LYS A 48 9.43 1.62 5.52
CA LYS A 48 9.75 3.05 5.58
C LYS A 48 9.05 3.77 6.74
N LEU A 49 7.82 3.39 7.07
CA LEU A 49 7.12 3.89 8.26
C LEU A 49 7.82 3.45 9.55
N PHE A 50 8.27 2.19 9.65
CA PHE A 50 9.07 1.73 10.78
C PHE A 50 10.39 2.50 10.91
N ASN A 51 11.06 2.78 9.78
CA ASN A 51 12.28 3.58 9.77
C ASN A 51 12.02 5.00 10.30
N LEU A 52 10.94 5.65 9.86
CA LEU A 52 10.54 6.97 10.34
C LEU A 52 10.22 6.94 11.84
N ARG A 53 9.43 5.95 12.29
CA ARG A 53 9.13 5.75 13.71
C ARG A 53 10.40 5.57 14.53
N ASN A 54 11.35 4.76 14.06
CA ASN A 54 12.61 4.53 14.77
C ASN A 54 13.42 5.82 14.91
N VAL A 55 13.42 6.70 13.92
CA VAL A 55 14.01 8.04 14.03
C VAL A 55 13.26 8.88 15.08
N ALA A 56 11.94 8.85 15.10
CA ALA A 56 11.14 9.56 16.11
C ALA A 56 11.46 9.08 17.55
N VAL A 57 11.50 7.76 17.75
CA VAL A 57 11.85 7.13 19.04
C VAL A 57 13.25 7.50 19.49
N ARG A 58 14.26 7.43 18.60
CA ARG A 58 15.66 7.81 18.90
C ARG A 58 15.80 9.28 19.32
N ASN A 59 14.93 10.15 18.82
CA ASN A 59 14.91 11.57 19.17
C ASN A 59 13.92 11.90 20.29
N HIS A 60 13.37 10.90 20.98
CA HIS A 60 12.38 11.05 22.05
C HIS A 60 11.15 11.87 21.63
N ALA A 61 10.78 11.84 20.34
CA ALA A 61 9.65 12.57 19.79
C ALA A 61 8.34 11.79 19.98
N VAL A 62 7.87 11.69 21.22
CA VAL A 62 6.72 10.85 21.63
C VAL A 62 5.48 11.09 20.76
N GLN A 63 5.11 12.35 20.52
CA GLN A 63 3.91 12.67 19.74
C GLN A 63 4.05 12.40 18.23
N LEU A 64 5.28 12.28 17.71
CA LEU A 64 5.52 11.82 16.33
C LEU A 64 5.44 10.31 16.24
N THR A 65 5.99 9.59 17.22
CA THR A 65 5.84 8.14 17.31
C THR A 65 4.36 7.76 17.35
N ASP A 66 3.59 8.34 18.28
CA ASP A 66 2.16 8.09 18.44
C ASP A 66 1.37 8.36 17.14
N PHE A 67 1.63 9.48 16.48
CA PHE A 67 1.02 9.81 15.19
C PHE A 67 1.31 8.77 14.09
N ILE A 68 2.57 8.29 13.99
CA ILE A 68 2.92 7.28 12.99
C ILE A 68 2.26 5.92 13.31
N GLU A 69 2.25 5.54 14.59
CA GLU A 69 1.68 4.26 15.02
C GLU A 69 0.16 4.22 14.88
N GLY A 70 -0.52 5.30 15.28
CA GLY A 70 -1.98 5.40 15.22
C GLY A 70 -2.54 5.59 13.81
N GLU A 71 -1.97 6.50 13.02
CA GLU A 71 -2.56 6.91 11.74
C GLU A 71 -2.03 6.11 10.55
N PHE A 72 -0.88 5.45 10.65
CA PHE A 72 -0.27 4.77 9.49
C PHE A 72 0.01 3.30 9.74
N LEU A 73 0.66 2.92 10.84
CA LEU A 73 1.07 1.52 11.03
C LEU A 73 -0.11 0.57 11.22
N ALA A 74 -1.19 1.01 11.87
CA ALA A 74 -2.41 0.23 11.99
C ALA A 74 -3.05 -0.04 10.61
N GLU A 75 -3.28 1.02 9.84
CA GLU A 75 -3.83 0.92 8.48
C GLU A 75 -2.95 0.08 7.55
N GLN A 76 -1.62 0.18 7.69
CA GLN A 76 -0.68 -0.56 6.86
C GLN A 76 -0.80 -2.08 7.06
N VAL A 77 -1.11 -2.54 8.29
CA VAL A 77 -1.33 -3.97 8.56
C VAL A 77 -2.59 -4.46 7.84
N GLU A 78 -3.66 -3.66 7.87
CA GLU A 78 -4.91 -3.99 7.20
C GLU A 78 -4.76 -3.99 5.67
N ALA A 79 -4.07 -2.98 5.11
CA ALA A 79 -3.78 -2.90 3.68
C ALA A 79 -2.94 -4.10 3.20
N ILE A 80 -1.87 -4.46 3.91
CA ILE A 80 -1.03 -5.62 3.56
C ILE A 80 -1.86 -6.90 3.58
N LYS A 81 -2.73 -7.08 4.59
CA LYS A 81 -3.61 -8.25 4.68
C LYS A 81 -4.57 -8.31 3.49
N LYS A 82 -5.27 -7.20 3.20
CA LYS A 82 -6.23 -7.09 2.10
C LYS A 82 -5.60 -7.47 0.75
N ILE A 83 -4.44 -6.89 0.42
CA ILE A 83 -3.76 -7.21 -0.84
C ILE A 83 -3.22 -8.65 -0.83
N SER A 84 -2.75 -9.16 0.31
CA SER A 84 -2.33 -10.57 0.42
C SER A 84 -3.48 -11.54 0.13
N GLU A 85 -4.69 -11.22 0.57
CA GLU A 85 -5.91 -11.99 0.26
C GLU A 85 -6.23 -11.93 -1.23
N TYR A 86 -6.11 -10.77 -1.88
CA TYR A 86 -6.25 -10.65 -3.34
C TYR A 86 -5.25 -11.50 -4.11
N VAL A 87 -3.96 -11.48 -3.72
CA VAL A 87 -2.93 -12.34 -4.33
C VAL A 87 -3.31 -13.82 -4.16
N ALA A 88 -3.78 -14.22 -2.98
CA ALA A 88 -4.21 -15.60 -2.74
C ALA A 88 -5.42 -16.00 -3.59
N GLN A 89 -6.39 -15.10 -3.76
CA GLN A 89 -7.57 -15.31 -4.61
C GLN A 89 -7.18 -15.45 -6.09
N LEU A 90 -6.37 -14.53 -6.62
CA LEU A 90 -5.89 -14.57 -8.00
C LEU A 90 -5.10 -15.84 -8.32
N ARG A 91 -4.24 -16.30 -7.39
CA ARG A 91 -3.55 -17.59 -7.51
C ARG A 91 -4.50 -18.78 -7.50
N ARG A 92 -5.62 -18.69 -6.76
CA ARG A 92 -6.63 -19.75 -6.68
C ARG A 92 -7.49 -19.85 -7.94
N VAL A 93 -7.95 -18.71 -8.47
CA VAL A 93 -8.89 -18.69 -9.61
C VAL A 93 -8.19 -18.87 -10.95
N GLY A 94 -6.88 -18.56 -11.03
CA GLY A 94 -6.10 -18.69 -12.26
C GLY A 94 -6.50 -17.67 -13.34
N LYS A 95 -5.78 -17.71 -14.48
CA LYS A 95 -5.93 -16.75 -15.58
C LYS A 95 -7.27 -16.87 -16.33
N GLY A 96 -7.58 -15.86 -17.14
CA GLY A 96 -8.76 -15.85 -18.01
C GLY A 96 -10.03 -15.54 -17.24
N HIS A 97 -11.02 -16.44 -17.29
CA HIS A 97 -12.32 -16.22 -16.64
C HIS A 97 -12.22 -16.02 -15.12
N GLY A 98 -11.26 -16.67 -14.45
CA GLY A 98 -11.01 -16.50 -13.02
C GLY A 98 -10.64 -15.05 -12.66
N VAL A 99 -9.66 -14.49 -13.38
CA VAL A 99 -9.26 -13.07 -13.25
C VAL A 99 -10.42 -12.13 -13.55
N TRP A 100 -11.20 -12.37 -14.61
CA TRP A 100 -12.36 -11.53 -14.93
C TRP A 100 -13.40 -11.53 -13.80
N HIS A 101 -13.70 -12.71 -13.21
CA HIS A 101 -14.65 -12.77 -12.11
C HIS A 101 -14.11 -12.09 -10.84
N PHE A 102 -12.82 -12.22 -10.55
CA PHE A 102 -12.16 -11.47 -9.48
C PHE A 102 -12.23 -9.96 -9.71
N ASP A 103 -11.99 -9.50 -10.93
CA ASP A 103 -12.11 -8.09 -11.32
C ASP A 103 -13.53 -7.55 -11.10
N GLN A 104 -14.56 -8.31 -11.47
CA GLN A 104 -15.95 -7.94 -11.20
C GLN A 104 -16.28 -7.86 -9.70
N MET A 105 -15.70 -8.75 -8.87
CA MET A 105 -15.83 -8.67 -7.42
C MET A 105 -15.19 -7.38 -6.89
N LEU A 106 -13.98 -7.07 -7.36
CA LEU A 106 -13.23 -5.88 -6.95
C LEU A 106 -13.93 -4.58 -7.38
N LEU A 107 -14.53 -4.56 -8.58
CA LEU A 107 -15.30 -3.44 -9.09
C LEU A 107 -16.48 -3.11 -8.16
N ARG A 108 -17.24 -4.13 -7.73
CA ARG A 108 -18.37 -3.95 -6.81
C ARG A 108 -17.93 -3.49 -5.43
N GLU A 109 -16.82 -4.04 -4.91
CA GLU A 109 -16.24 -3.58 -3.65
C GLU A 109 -15.87 -2.09 -3.71
N GLY A 110 -15.39 -1.63 -4.87
CA GLY A 110 -15.13 -0.21 -5.13
C GLY A 110 -16.39 0.66 -5.16
N GLU A 111 -17.48 0.16 -5.75
CA GLU A 111 -18.78 0.87 -5.76
C GLU A 111 -19.36 1.02 -4.35
N GLU A 112 -19.29 -0.03 -3.53
CA GLU A 112 -19.75 -0.02 -2.14
C GLU A 112 -18.92 0.92 -1.25
N ALA A 113 -17.63 1.10 -1.53
CA ALA A 113 -16.78 2.01 -0.76
C ALA A 113 -17.03 3.51 -1.04
N ILE A 114 -17.71 3.84 -2.14
CA ILE A 114 -17.98 5.21 -2.58
C ILE A 114 -19.42 5.65 -2.22
N ALA A 115 -20.31 4.69 -1.92
CA ALA A 115 -21.71 4.90 -1.54
C ALA A 115 -21.86 5.27 -0.05
#